data_AF-A0A3D0MTM8-F1
#
_entry.id   AF-A0A3D0MTM8-F1
#
_cell.length_a   1.000
_cell.length_b   1.000
_cell.length_c   1.000
_cell.angle_alpha   90.00
_cell.angle_beta   90.00
_cell.angle_gamma   90.00
#
_symmetry.space_group_name_H-M   'P 1'
#
loop_
_entity.id
_entity.type
_entity.pdbx_description
1 polymer ?
#
loop_
_entity_poly.entity_id
_entity_poly.type
_entity_poly.pdbx_seq_one_letter_code
_entity_poly.pdbx_strand_id
1 'polypeptide(L)' 'PPVGRNVDETIRQIKAFQLVRETEGKQVTPSGWHPGGKTLEPGVNLVGKVWEKWTPRDEYKK' A
#
# COMPACT_ATOMS: atom_id res chain seq x y z
N PRO A 1 11.54 3.83 26.22
CA PRO A 1 10.17 4.35 26.49
C PRO A 1 9.10 3.29 26.16
N PRO A 2 8.07 3.07 27.00
CA PRO A 2 7.02 2.08 26.73
C PRO A 2 6.02 2.65 25.72
N VAL A 3 6.36 2.58 24.43
CA VAL A 3 5.47 3.00 23.35
C VAL A 3 4.58 1.82 22.97
N GLY A 4 3.26 2.01 22.99
CA GLY A 4 2.28 1.00 22.61
C GLY A 4 2.25 0.76 21.09
N ARG A 5 1.85 -0.46 20.70
CA ARG A 5 1.62 -0.82 19.29
C ARG A 5 0.24 -0.39 18.83
N ASN A 6 0.09 -0.12 17.53
CA ASN A 6 -1.20 0.05 16.88
C ASN A 6 -1.67 -1.29 16.29
N VAL A 7 -2.75 -1.85 16.83
CA VAL A 7 -3.32 -3.14 16.36
C VAL A 7 -3.92 -3.00 14.97
N ASP A 8 -4.56 -1.88 14.66
CA ASP A 8 -5.17 -1.64 13.35
C ASP A 8 -4.14 -1.64 12.23
N GLU A 9 -2.94 -1.11 12.51
CA GLU A 9 -1.82 -1.15 11.55
C GLU A 9 -1.36 -2.60 11.27
N THR A 10 -1.35 -3.45 12.29
CA THR A 10 -1.00 -4.88 12.11
C THR A 10 -2.03 -5.57 11.21
N ILE A 11 -3.32 -5.32 11.45
CA ILE A 11 -4.41 -5.88 10.63
C ILE A 11 -4.34 -5.34 9.20
N ARG A 12 -4.04 -4.04 9.02
CA ARG A 12 -3.87 -3.41 7.71
C ARG A 12 -2.76 -4.09 6.91
N GLN A 13 -1.61 -4.35 7.54
CA GLN A 13 -0.48 -5.05 6.91
C GLN A 13 -0.86 -6.47 6.48
N ILE A 14 -1.55 -7.23 7.33
CA ILE A 14 -2.01 -8.59 6.97
C ILE A 14 -2.87 -8.57 5.70
N LYS A 15 -3.84 -7.64 5.62
CA LYS A 15 -4.69 -7.48 4.43
C LYS A 15 -3.90 -7.09 3.18
N ALA A 16 -2.88 -6.23 3.33
CA ALA A 16 -2.02 -5.85 2.23
C ALA A 16 -1.22 -7.06 1.69
N PHE A 17 -0.65 -7.87 2.59
CA PHE A 17 0.05 -9.09 2.20
C PHE A 17 -0.86 -10.13 1.55
N GLN A 18 -2.10 -10.28 2.04
CA GLN A 18 -3.11 -11.14 1.41
C GLN A 18 -3.36 -10.72 -0.04
N LEU A 19 -3.62 -9.43 -0.30
CA LEU A 19 -3.83 -8.92 -1.65
C LEU A 19 -2.63 -9.16 -2.58
N VAL A 20 -1.41 -8.85 -2.12
CA VAL A 20 -0.19 -9.08 -2.91
C VAL A 20 -0.03 -10.56 -3.25
N ARG A 21 -0.33 -11.45 -2.30
CA ARG A 21 -0.24 -12.90 -2.51
C ARG A 21 -1.32 -13.41 -3.46
N GLU A 22 -2.57 -12.97 -3.30
CA GLU A 22 -3.70 -13.34 -4.16
C GLU A 22 -3.51 -12.88 -5.60
N THR A 23 -2.84 -11.74 -5.79
CA THR A 23 -2.54 -11.19 -7.12
C THR A 23 -1.21 -11.66 -7.69
N GLU A 24 -0.52 -12.58 -7.02
CA GLU A 24 0.80 -13.10 -7.42
C GLU A 24 1.83 -11.97 -7.66
N GLY A 25 1.74 -10.89 -6.90
CA GLY A 25 2.61 -9.71 -7.03
C GLY A 25 2.29 -8.80 -8.22
N LYS A 26 1.21 -9.06 -8.98
CA LYS A 26 0.73 -8.16 -10.05
C LYS A 26 0.21 -6.83 -9.51
N GLN A 27 -0.24 -6.80 -8.26
CA GLN A 27 -0.61 -5.58 -7.56
C GLN A 27 0.21 -5.42 -6.28
N VAL A 28 0.64 -4.18 -6.01
CA VAL A 28 1.33 -3.80 -4.78
C VAL A 28 0.60 -2.64 -4.09
N THR A 29 0.67 -2.64 -2.76
CA THR A 29 0.01 -1.66 -1.92
C THR A 29 0.96 -0.50 -1.58
N PRO A 30 0.69 0.74 -2.04
CA PRO A 30 1.52 1.89 -1.72
C PRO A 30 1.43 2.30 -0.25
N SER A 31 2.23 3.29 0.16
CA SER A 31 2.29 3.75 1.55
C SER A 31 0.91 4.15 2.07
N GLY A 32 0.54 3.65 3.25
CA GLY A 32 -0.73 4.01 3.87
C GLY A 32 -1.96 3.38 3.22
N TRP A 33 -1.79 2.43 2.29
CA TRP A 33 -2.91 1.74 1.64
C TRP A 33 -3.84 1.03 2.65
N HIS A 34 -5.14 1.13 2.42
CA HIS A 34 -6.19 0.37 3.11
C HIS A 34 -7.06 -0.39 2.11
N PRO A 35 -7.84 -1.41 2.53
CA PRO A 35 -8.77 -2.09 1.63
C PRO A 35 -9.68 -1.12 0.87
N GLY A 36 -9.70 -1.23 -0.47
CA GLY A 36 -10.40 -0.31 -1.37
C GLY A 36 -9.54 0.90 -1.82
N GLY A 37 -8.37 1.09 -1.23
CA GLY A 37 -7.38 2.10 -1.63
C GLY A 37 -6.65 1.72 -2.92
N LYS A 38 -5.92 2.68 -3.47
CA LYS A 38 -5.30 2.55 -4.80
C LYS A 38 -4.11 1.59 -4.77
N THR A 39 -4.05 0.65 -5.70
CA THR A 39 -2.90 -0.24 -5.89
C THR A 39 -2.03 0.22 -7.06
N LEU A 40 -0.83 -0.33 -7.14
CA LEU A 40 0.10 -0.12 -8.25
C LEU A 40 0.44 -1.46 -8.90
N GLU A 41 0.64 -1.46 -10.21
CA GLU A 41 1.14 -2.62 -10.94
C GLU A 41 2.64 -2.45 -11.17
N PRO A 42 3.50 -3.28 -10.55
CA PRO A 42 4.94 -3.16 -10.73
C PRO A 42 5.35 -3.55 -12.15
N GLY A 43 6.24 -2.77 -12.75
CA GLY A 43 6.78 -3.05 -14.08
C GLY A 43 7.80 -2.00 -14.51
N VAL A 44 8.57 -2.31 -15.56
CA VAL A 44 9.65 -1.44 -16.07
C VAL A 44 9.12 -0.04 -16.40
N ASN A 45 7.90 0.05 -16.95
CA ASN A 45 7.28 1.33 -17.32
C ASN A 45 6.95 2.23 -16.13
N LEU A 46 6.83 1.68 -14.92
CA LEU A 46 6.51 2.43 -13.70
C LEU A 46 7.76 2.97 -13.00
N VAL A 47 8.95 2.46 -13.33
CA VAL A 47 10.22 2.87 -12.71
C VAL A 47 10.45 4.37 -12.95
N GLY A 48 10.65 5.13 -11.87
CA GLY A 48 10.80 6.59 -11.90
C GLY A 48 9.50 7.38 -12.11
N LYS A 49 8.36 6.71 -12.35
CA LYS A 49 7.06 7.32 -12.68
C LYS A 49 5.95 7.00 -11.68
N VAL A 50 6.30 6.46 -10.51
CA VAL A 50 5.34 6.12 -9.44
C VAL A 50 4.44 7.31 -9.09
N TRP A 51 5.01 8.53 -9.05
CA TRP A 51 4.29 9.76 -8.71
C TRP A 51 3.16 10.13 -9.68
N GLU A 52 3.21 9.65 -10.93
CA GLU A 52 2.13 9.83 -11.91
C GLU A 52 0.92 8.94 -11.59
N LYS A 53 1.16 7.80 -10.94
CA LYS A 53 0.14 6.80 -10.61
C LYS A 53 -0.28 6.84 -9.15
N TRP A 54 0.51 7.37 -8.23
CA TRP A 54 0.15 7.48 -6.83
C TRP A 54 0.91 8.60 -6.14
N THR A 55 0.24 9.29 -5.23
CA THR A 55 0.80 10.32 -4.37
C THR A 55 0.37 10.09 -2.92
N PRO A 56 1.14 10.57 -1.92
CA PRO A 56 0.72 10.46 -0.52
C PRO A 56 -0.67 11.04 -0.23
N ARG A 57 -1.15 12.01 -1.03
CA ARG A 57 -2.47 12.63 -0.83
C ARG A 57 -3.62 11.67 -1.14
N ASP A 58 -3.38 10.61 -1.90
CA ASP A 58 -4.40 9.62 -2.23
C ASP A 58 -4.85 8.83 -0.98
N GLU A 59 -3.96 8.64 0.00
CA GLU A 59 -4.23 7.86 1.21
C GLU A 59 -4.24 8.74 2.47
N TYR A 60 -3.31 9.69 2.57
CA TYR A 60 -3.20 10.62 3.70
C TYR A 60 -3.94 11.92 3.36
N LYS A 61 -5.26 11.93 3.60
CA LYS A 61 -6.06 13.17 3.53
C LYS A 61 -5.55 14.16 4.58
N LYS A 62 -4.95 15.26 4.14
CA LYS A 62 -4.80 16.48 4.92
C LYS A 62 -5.93 17.42 4.57
#